data_AF-A0A511W4K6-F1
#
_entry.id   AF-A0A511W4K6-F1
#
_cell.length_a   1.000
_cell.length_b   1.000
_cell.length_c   1.000
_cell.angle_alpha   90.00
_cell.angle_beta   90.00
_cell.angle_gamma   90.00
#
_symmetry.space_group_name_H-M   'P 1'
#
loop_
_entity.id
_entity.type
_entity.pdbx_description
1 polymer ?
#
loop_
_entity_poly.entity_id
_entity_poly.type
_entity_poly.pdbx_seq_one_letter_code
_entity_poly.pdbx_strand_id
1 'polypeptide(L)'
;MLRDATLWVANQARFVSVIGRTEEKMEQVTRDQSNVNAILADYKNEKQLMSKLQEAQKLYGSFDLVVAWVHNIPGKDPLSVIMKSVNNNNEWSLFHVTGSSADLEEIRASLEVPSYCRYSQVQLGFMVDESLNRSRWLTHNEISKGVIDAINKQKDQYIIGQLEPWDQRP
;
A
#
# COMPACT_ATOMS: atom_id res chain seq x y z
N MET A 1 0.92 9.33 5.40
CA MET A 1 1.72 9.37 4.15
C MET A 1 0.86 9.07 2.92
N LEU A 2 0.01 8.03 2.91
CA LEU A 2 -0.90 7.72 1.79
C LEU A 2 -2.28 8.41 1.86
N ARG A 3 -2.41 9.53 2.58
CA ARG A 3 -3.73 10.15 2.85
C ARG A 3 -4.43 10.53 1.54
N ASP A 4 -3.73 11.20 0.64
CA ASP A 4 -4.35 11.69 -0.60
C ASP A 4 -4.69 10.54 -1.55
N ALA A 5 -3.87 9.47 -1.55
CA ALA A 5 -4.19 8.23 -2.27
C ALA A 5 -5.45 7.56 -1.69
N THR A 6 -5.58 7.49 -0.36
CA THR A 6 -6.78 6.95 0.30
C THR A 6 -8.03 7.75 -0.08
N LEU A 7 -7.97 9.09 -0.04
CA LEU A 7 -9.09 9.94 -0.44
C LEU A 7 -9.43 9.79 -1.93
N TRP A 8 -8.42 9.65 -2.78
CA TRP A 8 -8.61 9.40 -4.20
C TRP A 8 -9.31 8.05 -4.46
N VAL A 9 -8.94 6.98 -3.75
CA VAL A 9 -9.63 5.68 -3.82
C VAL A 9 -11.05 5.80 -3.28
N ALA A 10 -11.26 6.53 -2.18
CA ALA A 10 -12.59 6.74 -1.59
C ALA A 10 -13.57 7.40 -2.56
N ASN A 11 -13.10 8.28 -3.45
CA ASN A 11 -13.96 8.90 -4.48
C ASN A 11 -14.39 7.96 -5.60
N GLN A 12 -13.80 6.77 -5.72
CA GLN A 12 -14.06 5.81 -6.81
C GLN A 12 -14.61 4.47 -6.31
N ALA A 13 -14.39 4.15 -5.04
CA ALA A 13 -14.80 2.89 -4.44
C ALA A 13 -16.10 3.04 -3.64
N ARG A 14 -16.93 1.99 -3.66
CA ARG A 14 -18.14 1.93 -2.84
C ARG A 14 -17.82 1.94 -1.35
N PHE A 15 -16.78 1.23 -0.94
CA PHE A 15 -16.27 1.18 0.42
C PHE A 15 -14.74 1.16 0.41
N VAL A 16 -14.14 1.80 1.40
CA VAL A 16 -12.69 1.76 1.65
C VAL A 16 -12.45 1.36 3.09
N SER A 17 -11.53 0.44 3.31
CA SER A 17 -11.00 0.13 4.63
C SER A 17 -9.56 0.60 4.74
N VAL A 18 -9.26 1.36 5.78
CA VAL A 18 -7.91 1.88 6.05
C VAL A 18 -7.40 1.20 7.32
N ILE A 19 -6.18 0.67 7.29
CA ILE A 19 -5.59 -0.01 8.43
C ILE A 19 -4.62 0.93 9.13
N GLY A 20 -4.74 1.05 10.45
CA GLY A 20 -3.85 1.87 11.26
C GLY A 20 -3.85 1.46 12.71
N ARG A 21 -2.84 1.92 13.45
CA ARG A 21 -2.68 1.61 14.89
C ARG A 21 -3.23 2.68 15.82
N THR A 22 -3.46 3.89 15.30
CA THR A 22 -3.78 5.07 16.11
C THR A 22 -5.13 5.61 15.71
N GLU A 23 -6.10 5.50 16.61
CA GLU A 23 -7.49 5.95 16.41
C GLU A 23 -7.58 7.41 15.97
N GLU A 24 -6.87 8.33 16.65
CA GLU A 24 -6.84 9.76 16.29
C GLU A 24 -6.45 10.02 14.83
N LYS A 25 -5.44 9.30 14.32
CA LYS A 25 -5.00 9.44 12.92
C LYS A 25 -6.01 8.86 11.94
N MET A 26 -6.74 7.84 12.36
CA MET A 26 -7.80 7.23 11.55
C MET A 26 -9.01 8.14 11.46
N GLU A 27 -9.41 8.76 12.57
CA GLU A 27 -10.50 9.73 12.59
C GLU A 27 -10.29 10.89 11.62
N GLN A 28 -9.05 11.37 11.48
CA GLN A 28 -8.72 12.44 10.52
C GLN A 28 -8.97 12.05 9.05
N VAL A 29 -9.08 10.76 8.74
CA VAL A 29 -9.35 10.24 7.40
C VAL A 29 -10.80 9.80 7.24
N THR A 30 -11.43 9.28 8.30
CA THR A 30 -12.80 8.75 8.25
C THR A 30 -13.89 9.79 8.53
N ARG A 31 -13.60 10.84 9.34
CA ARG A 31 -14.61 11.78 9.84
C ARG A 31 -15.49 12.39 8.76
N ASP A 32 -14.88 12.78 7.64
CA ASP A 32 -15.55 13.48 6.55
C ASP A 32 -15.80 12.56 5.34
N GLN A 33 -15.67 11.24 5.49
CA GLN A 33 -15.75 10.27 4.41
C GLN A 33 -16.65 9.09 4.80
N SER A 34 -17.93 9.15 4.44
CA SER A 34 -18.94 8.18 4.86
C SER A 34 -18.71 6.75 4.37
N ASN A 35 -17.87 6.55 3.35
CA ASN A 35 -17.53 5.25 2.79
C ASN A 35 -16.14 4.75 3.23
N VAL A 36 -15.42 5.50 4.08
CA VAL A 36 -14.09 5.11 4.59
C VAL A 36 -14.22 4.63 6.03
N ASN A 37 -13.76 3.39 6.26
CA ASN A 37 -13.87 2.71 7.54
C ASN A 37 -12.49 2.40 8.10
N ALA A 38 -12.31 2.56 9.41
CA ALA A 38 -11.05 2.27 10.08
C ALA A 38 -10.98 0.80 10.53
N ILE A 39 -9.86 0.15 10.25
CA ILE A 39 -9.46 -1.11 10.85
C ILE A 39 -8.30 -0.82 11.80
N LEU A 40 -8.60 -0.83 13.11
CA LEU A 40 -7.58 -0.69 14.15
C LEU A 40 -6.86 -2.02 14.33
N ALA A 41 -5.67 -2.13 13.73
CA ALA A 41 -4.84 -3.33 13.80
C ALA A 41 -3.36 -2.96 13.69
N ASP A 42 -2.50 -3.69 14.41
CA ASP A 42 -1.08 -3.72 14.10
C ASP A 42 -0.84 -4.80 13.05
N TYR A 43 -0.43 -4.44 11.84
CA TYR A 43 -0.15 -5.40 10.78
C TYR A 43 1.00 -6.37 11.14
N LYS A 44 1.80 -6.06 12.16
CA LYS A 44 2.80 -6.98 12.73
C LYS A 44 2.15 -8.11 13.55
N ASN A 45 0.88 -8.01 13.91
CA ASN A 45 0.14 -9.09 14.56
C ASN A 45 -0.71 -9.81 13.50
N GLU A 46 -0.12 -10.82 12.88
CA GLU A 46 -0.71 -11.57 11.77
C GLU A 46 -2.08 -12.17 12.09
N LYS A 47 -2.26 -12.71 13.30
CA LYS A 47 -3.55 -13.27 13.73
C LYS A 47 -4.62 -12.20 13.86
N GLN A 48 -4.28 -11.06 14.47
CA GLN A 48 -5.20 -9.93 14.59
C GLN A 48 -5.52 -9.35 13.21
N LEU A 49 -4.51 -9.18 12.36
CA LEU A 49 -4.66 -8.66 11.00
C LEU A 49 -5.61 -9.54 10.20
N MET A 50 -5.39 -10.86 10.16
CA MET A 50 -6.27 -11.82 9.49
C MET A 50 -7.72 -11.69 9.97
N SER A 51 -7.94 -11.73 11.28
CA SER A 51 -9.28 -11.66 11.86
C SER A 51 -10.00 -10.35 11.51
N LYS A 52 -9.28 -9.22 11.53
CA LYS A 52 -9.84 -7.91 11.21
C LYS A 52 -10.14 -7.72 9.73
N LEU A 53 -9.29 -8.27 8.84
CA LEU A 53 -9.55 -8.27 7.40
C LEU A 53 -10.77 -9.13 7.04
N GLN A 54 -10.94 -10.28 7.69
CA GLN A 54 -12.13 -11.12 7.51
C GLN A 54 -13.40 -10.45 8.02
N GLU A 55 -13.33 -9.77 9.17
CA GLU A 55 -14.45 -8.98 9.72
C GLU A 55 -14.86 -7.85 8.77
N ALA A 56 -13.89 -7.08 8.27
CA ALA A 56 -14.14 -6.01 7.32
C ALA A 56 -14.81 -6.50 6.03
N GLN A 57 -14.38 -7.64 5.49
CA GLN A 57 -14.98 -8.19 4.27
C GLN A 57 -16.42 -8.68 4.47
N LYS A 58 -16.76 -9.16 5.67
CA LYS A 58 -18.16 -9.51 6.01
C LYS A 58 -19.06 -8.28 6.07
N LEU A 59 -18.52 -7.14 6.50
CA LEU A 59 -19.28 -5.90 6.67
C LEU A 59 -19.37 -5.08 5.38
N TYR A 60 -18.28 -5.02 4.61
CA TYR A 60 -18.11 -4.08 3.49
C TYR A 60 -17.94 -4.75 2.13
N GLY A 61 -17.87 -6.08 2.09
CA GLY A 61 -17.61 -6.86 0.88
C GLY A 61 -16.13 -7.22 0.68
N SER A 62 -15.86 -8.12 -0.26
CA SER A 62 -14.50 -8.52 -0.62
C SER A 62 -13.68 -7.33 -1.15
N PHE A 63 -12.36 -7.41 -1.01
CA PHE A 63 -11.48 -6.38 -1.55
C PHE A 63 -11.18 -6.64 -3.03
N ASP A 64 -11.41 -5.63 -3.87
CA ASP A 64 -11.02 -5.63 -5.29
C ASP A 64 -9.65 -4.95 -5.51
N LEU A 65 -9.26 -4.06 -4.59
CA LEU A 65 -8.02 -3.31 -4.61
C LEU A 65 -7.45 -3.22 -3.19
N VAL A 66 -6.17 -3.57 -3.03
CA VAL A 66 -5.41 -3.40 -1.80
C VAL A 66 -4.15 -2.60 -2.09
N VAL A 67 -3.92 -1.55 -1.31
CA VAL A 67 -2.66 -0.79 -1.31
C VAL A 67 -1.95 -1.05 0.02
N ALA A 68 -0.84 -1.77 -0.02
CA ALA A 68 -0.12 -2.21 1.17
C ALA A 68 1.25 -1.55 1.21
N TRP A 69 1.44 -0.57 2.09
CA TRP A 69 2.78 -0.07 2.41
C TRP A 69 3.33 -0.82 3.61
N VAL A 70 4.03 -1.91 3.33
CA VAL A 70 4.52 -2.83 4.35
C VAL A 70 6.01 -3.07 4.12
N HIS A 71 6.81 -2.78 5.13
CA HIS A 71 8.23 -3.06 5.08
C HIS A 71 8.51 -4.51 5.45
N ASN A 72 9.63 -5.05 4.97
CA ASN A 72 10.13 -6.35 5.42
C ASN A 72 10.32 -6.32 6.95
N ILE A 73 9.75 -7.31 7.63
CA ILE A 73 9.85 -7.47 9.08
C ILE A 73 10.40 -8.88 9.34
N PRO A 74 11.57 -9.01 9.98
CA PRO A 74 12.14 -10.31 10.28
C PRO A 74 11.16 -11.24 11.01
N GLY A 75 10.96 -12.44 10.46
CA GLY A 75 10.10 -13.47 11.03
C GLY A 75 8.59 -13.21 10.91
N LYS A 76 8.16 -12.25 10.07
CA LYS A 76 6.74 -11.96 9.83
C LYS A 76 6.47 -11.74 8.35
N ASP A 77 5.29 -12.12 7.90
CA ASP A 77 4.82 -11.94 6.53
C ASP A 77 3.37 -11.41 6.48
N PRO A 78 3.17 -10.13 6.83
CA PRO A 78 1.88 -9.47 6.71
C PRO A 78 1.30 -9.47 5.28
N LEU A 79 2.13 -9.54 4.23
CA LEU A 79 1.62 -9.58 2.85
C LEU A 79 0.95 -10.91 2.54
N SER A 80 1.57 -12.02 2.93
CA SER A 80 0.94 -13.34 2.84
C SER A 80 -0.37 -13.40 3.63
N VAL A 81 -0.43 -12.76 4.81
CA VAL A 81 -1.67 -12.67 5.59
C VAL A 81 -2.75 -11.92 4.80
N ILE A 82 -2.41 -10.76 4.22
CA ILE A 82 -3.34 -10.00 3.38
C ILE A 82 -3.84 -10.87 2.23
N MET A 83 -2.94 -11.47 1.43
CA MET A 83 -3.31 -12.31 0.29
C MET A 83 -4.20 -13.49 0.67
N LYS A 84 -3.90 -14.18 1.78
CA LYS A 84 -4.70 -15.31 2.29
C LYS A 84 -6.03 -14.87 2.90
N SER A 85 -6.14 -13.62 3.32
CA SER A 85 -7.37 -13.08 3.92
C SER A 85 -8.39 -12.63 2.89
N VAL A 86 -7.96 -12.20 1.69
CA VAL A 86 -8.86 -11.72 0.64
C VAL A 86 -9.67 -12.91 0.12
N ASN A 87 -10.94 -12.96 0.49
CA ASN A 87 -11.87 -13.99 0.06
C ASN A 87 -12.72 -13.43 -1.09
N ASN A 88 -12.09 -13.29 -2.26
CA ASN A 88 -12.75 -12.80 -3.47
C ASN A 88 -12.82 -13.94 -4.49
N ASN A 89 -14.02 -14.16 -5.05
CA ASN A 89 -14.22 -15.11 -6.16
C ASN A 89 -13.82 -14.51 -7.52
N ASN A 90 -13.52 -13.21 -7.55
CA ASN A 90 -13.07 -12.47 -8.72
C ASN A 90 -11.60 -12.08 -8.59
N GLU A 91 -11.03 -11.63 -9.71
CA GLU A 91 -9.70 -11.02 -9.73
C GLU A 91 -9.65 -9.75 -8.89
N TRP A 92 -8.56 -9.56 -8.16
CA TRP A 92 -8.28 -8.36 -7.37
C TRP A 92 -6.83 -7.93 -7.53
N SER A 93 -6.52 -6.68 -7.20
CA SER A 93 -5.18 -6.12 -7.36
C SER A 93 -4.53 -5.76 -6.02
N LEU A 94 -3.26 -6.12 -5.87
CA LEU A 94 -2.42 -5.73 -4.74
C LEU A 94 -1.28 -4.83 -5.20
N PHE A 95 -1.28 -3.58 -4.75
CA PHE A 95 -0.18 -2.63 -4.92
C PHE A 95 0.65 -2.59 -3.64
N HIS A 96 1.80 -3.25 -3.67
CA HIS A 96 2.75 -3.28 -2.56
C HIS A 96 3.76 -2.15 -2.68
N VAL A 97 3.66 -1.18 -1.77
CA VAL A 97 4.57 -0.02 -1.71
C VAL A 97 5.82 -0.38 -0.90
N THR A 98 7.00 -0.28 -1.52
CA THR A 98 8.30 -0.64 -0.94
C THR A 98 9.24 0.58 -0.87
N GLY A 99 10.27 0.48 -0.03
CA GLY A 99 11.32 1.51 0.06
C GLY A 99 12.33 1.42 -1.09
N SER A 100 13.15 2.46 -1.26
CA SER A 100 14.11 2.55 -2.38
C SER A 100 15.21 1.50 -2.36
N SER A 101 15.50 0.91 -1.21
CA SER A 101 16.49 -0.18 -1.08
C SER A 101 15.88 -1.58 -1.14
N ALA A 102 14.61 -1.71 -1.51
CA ALA A 102 13.98 -3.02 -1.65
C ALA A 102 14.53 -3.75 -2.88
N ASP A 103 14.91 -5.01 -2.70
CA ASP A 103 15.13 -5.93 -3.81
C ASP A 103 13.77 -6.47 -4.27
N LEU A 104 13.30 -5.99 -5.42
CA LEU A 104 11.98 -6.35 -5.92
C LEU A 104 11.91 -7.82 -6.35
N GLU A 105 12.99 -8.37 -6.88
CA GLU A 105 13.07 -9.76 -7.34
C GLU A 105 13.05 -10.72 -6.15
N GLU A 106 13.81 -10.43 -5.10
CA GLU A 106 13.81 -11.22 -3.86
C GLU A 106 12.42 -11.22 -3.20
N ILE A 107 11.80 -10.04 -3.09
CA ILE A 107 10.43 -9.92 -2.57
C ILE A 107 9.45 -10.71 -3.43
N ARG A 108 9.58 -10.66 -4.76
CA ARG A 108 8.68 -11.39 -5.66
C ARG A 108 8.85 -12.90 -5.53
N ALA A 109 10.08 -13.38 -5.45
CA ALA A 109 10.41 -14.81 -5.37
C ALA A 109 9.99 -15.45 -4.04
N SER A 110 9.93 -14.66 -2.96
CA SER A 110 9.53 -15.12 -1.63
C SER A 110 8.01 -15.19 -1.41
N LEU A 111 7.21 -14.59 -2.30
CA LEU A 111 5.76 -14.49 -2.15
C LEU A 111 5.02 -15.54 -2.98
N GLU A 112 4.15 -16.31 -2.33
CA GLU A 112 3.17 -17.17 -3.01
C GLU A 112 1.93 -16.35 -3.36
N VAL A 113 1.91 -15.77 -4.56
CA VAL A 113 0.80 -14.93 -5.02
C VAL A 113 -0.32 -15.78 -5.62
N PRO A 114 -1.55 -15.69 -5.09
CA PRO A 114 -2.69 -16.41 -5.65
C PRO A 114 -2.96 -16.04 -7.11
N SER A 115 -3.45 -16.98 -7.92
CA SER A 115 -3.70 -16.77 -9.36
C SER A 115 -4.72 -15.67 -9.68
N TYR A 116 -5.64 -15.39 -8.75
CA TYR A 116 -6.64 -14.34 -8.84
C TYR A 116 -6.16 -13.00 -8.24
N CYS A 117 -4.91 -12.91 -7.80
CA CYS A 117 -4.29 -11.69 -7.30
C CYS A 117 -3.30 -11.13 -8.32
N ARG A 118 -3.62 -9.96 -8.89
CA ARG A 118 -2.66 -9.18 -9.66
C ARG A 118 -1.74 -8.41 -8.73
N TYR A 119 -0.52 -8.90 -8.57
CA TYR A 119 0.48 -8.30 -7.69
C TYR A 119 1.35 -7.30 -8.45
N SER A 120 1.40 -6.07 -7.93
CA SER A 120 2.22 -4.97 -8.45
C SER A 120 3.10 -4.38 -7.34
N GLN A 121 4.36 -4.12 -7.66
CA GLN A 121 5.34 -3.50 -6.75
C GLN A 121 5.50 -2.02 -7.09
N VAL A 122 5.31 -1.16 -6.09
CA VAL A 122 5.48 0.30 -6.19
C VAL A 122 6.68 0.72 -5.35
N GLN A 123 7.83 0.91 -5.99
CA GLN A 123 9.07 1.24 -5.32
C GLN A 123 9.23 2.76 -5.18
N LEU A 124 9.38 3.22 -3.95
CA LEU A 124 9.68 4.61 -3.65
C LEU A 124 11.15 4.89 -3.93
N GLY A 125 11.47 5.97 -4.62
CA GLY A 125 12.83 6.47 -4.82
C GLY A 125 13.09 7.77 -4.06
N PHE A 126 13.91 8.62 -4.66
CA PHE A 126 14.15 10.00 -4.24
C PHE A 126 13.92 10.96 -5.42
N MET A 127 14.03 12.26 -5.18
CA MET A 127 13.97 13.29 -6.21
C MET A 127 15.20 14.18 -6.10
N VAL A 128 15.74 14.63 -7.23
CA VAL A 128 16.73 15.71 -7.25
C VAL A 128 16.00 17.04 -7.20
N ASP A 129 16.31 17.85 -6.19
CA ASP A 129 15.86 19.23 -6.11
C ASP A 129 16.83 20.09 -6.93
N GLU A 130 16.42 20.42 -8.16
CA GLU A 130 17.22 21.24 -9.07
C GLU A 130 17.56 22.61 -8.49
N SER A 131 16.70 23.16 -7.63
CA SER A 131 16.94 24.47 -7.00
C SER A 131 18.02 24.42 -5.92
N LEU A 132 18.23 23.25 -5.30
CA LEU A 132 19.20 23.03 -4.25
C LEU A 132 20.41 22.20 -4.72
N ASN A 133 20.40 21.76 -5.98
CA ASN A 133 21.35 20.84 -6.60
C ASN A 133 21.69 19.64 -5.68
N ARG A 134 20.67 19.09 -5.02
CA ARG A 134 20.80 17.96 -4.09
C ARG A 134 19.56 17.08 -4.12
N SER A 135 19.73 15.82 -3.77
CA SER A 135 18.59 14.93 -3.62
C SER A 135 17.83 15.18 -2.33
N ARG A 136 16.56 14.78 -2.34
CA ARG A 136 15.68 14.74 -1.17
C ARG A 136 14.73 13.55 -1.25
N TRP A 137 14.20 13.15 -0.10
CA TRP A 137 13.12 12.18 -0.04
C TRP A 137 11.85 12.71 -0.72
N LEU A 138 11.03 11.77 -1.18
CA LEU A 138 9.70 12.07 -1.70
C LEU A 138 8.82 12.67 -0.60
N THR A 139 8.06 13.69 -0.96
CA THR A 139 6.99 14.24 -0.14
C THR A 139 5.79 13.29 -0.09
N HIS A 140 4.91 13.44 0.89
CA HIS A 140 3.69 12.64 0.99
C HIS A 140 2.77 12.80 -0.23
N ASN A 141 2.76 13.99 -0.83
CA ASN A 141 2.01 14.28 -2.05
C ASN A 141 2.60 13.54 -3.26
N GLU A 142 3.92 13.54 -3.43
CA GLU A 142 4.60 12.80 -4.51
C GLU A 142 4.37 11.29 -4.37
N ILE A 143 4.46 10.75 -3.14
CA ILE A 143 4.16 9.34 -2.87
C ILE A 143 2.70 9.03 -3.23
N SER A 144 1.75 9.83 -2.75
CA SER A 144 0.33 9.57 -3.01
C SER A 144 -0.01 9.64 -4.50
N LYS A 145 0.49 10.66 -5.21
CA LYS A 145 0.33 10.79 -6.67
C LYS A 145 0.95 9.63 -7.42
N GLY A 146 2.16 9.22 -7.07
CA GLY A 146 2.82 8.09 -7.71
C GLY A 146 2.10 6.77 -7.47
N VAL A 147 1.49 6.56 -6.29
CA VAL A 147 0.65 5.38 -6.01
C VAL A 147 -0.63 5.40 -6.84
N ILE A 148 -1.29 6.56 -6.95
CA ILE A 148 -2.45 6.75 -7.82
C ILE A 148 -2.10 6.43 -9.29
N ASP A 149 -0.97 6.95 -9.78
CA ASP A 149 -0.49 6.66 -11.13
C ASP A 149 -0.19 5.18 -11.34
N ALA A 150 0.39 4.50 -10.35
CA ALA A 150 0.63 3.06 -10.40
C ALA A 150 -0.69 2.28 -10.52
N ILE A 151 -1.70 2.66 -9.75
CA ILE A 151 -3.05 2.06 -9.82
C ILE A 151 -3.65 2.25 -11.21
N ASN A 152 -3.61 3.47 -11.75
CA ASN A 152 -4.18 3.78 -13.06
C ASN A 152 -3.46 3.08 -14.22
N LYS A 153 -2.12 2.97 -14.14
CA LYS A 153 -1.30 2.35 -15.20
C LYS A 153 -1.28 0.82 -15.12
N GLN A 154 -1.62 0.24 -13.97
CA GLN A 154 -1.65 -1.20 -13.72
C GLN A 154 -0.35 -1.92 -14.15
N LYS A 155 0.81 -1.34 -13.82
CA LYS A 155 2.11 -1.98 -14.13
C LYS A 155 2.54 -2.91 -13.00
N ASP A 156 3.16 -4.04 -13.36
CA ASP A 156 3.69 -5.00 -12.39
C ASP A 156 4.80 -4.39 -11.52
N GLN A 157 5.57 -3.45 -12.07
CA GLN A 157 6.54 -2.65 -11.35
C GLN A 157 6.39 -1.17 -11.69
N TYR A 158 6.44 -0.31 -10.67
CA TYR A 158 6.35 1.14 -10.81
C TYR A 158 7.30 1.84 -9.85
N ILE A 159 8.13 2.76 -10.35
CA ILE A 159 9.04 3.56 -9.54
C ILE A 159 8.47 4.97 -9.39
N ILE A 160 8.44 5.47 -8.15
CA ILE A 160 8.08 6.86 -7.84
C ILE A 160 9.38 7.64 -7.59
N GLY A 161 9.66 8.66 -8.41
CA GLY A 161 10.94 9.36 -8.40
C GLY A 161 12.01 8.58 -9.17
N GLN A 162 13.24 8.56 -8.64
CA GLN A 162 14.37 7.84 -9.22
C GLN A 162 15.12 7.01 -8.16
N LEU A 163 15.78 5.94 -8.60
CA LEU A 163 16.65 5.09 -7.76
C LEU A 163 18.14 5.38 -7.98
N GLU A 164 18.48 5.96 -9.13
CA GLU A 164 19.84 6.24 -9.55
C GLU A 164 20.04 7.75 -9.79
N PRO A 165 21.28 8.24 -9.62
CA PRO A 165 22.45 7.48 -9.20
C PRO A 165 22.45 7.22 -7.68
N TRP A 166 22.81 6.00 -7.27
CA TRP A 166 22.68 5.54 -5.87
C TRP A 166 23.46 6.39 -4.86
N ASP A 167 24.60 6.93 -5.28
CA ASP A 167 25.46 7.81 -4.49
C ASP A 167 24.81 9.16 -4.16
N GLN A 168 23.78 9.55 -4.91
CA GLN A 168 23.00 10.76 -4.66
C GLN A 168 21.77 10.50 -3.77
N ARG A 169 21.55 9.28 -3.27
CA ARG A 169 20.44 9.03 -2.37
C ARG A 169 20.65 9.80 -1.04
N PRO A 170 19.64 10.53 -0.52
CA PRO A 170 19.77 11.35 0.69
C PRO A 170 20.06 10.57 1.98
#